data_AF-A0A3M1SDY1-F1
#
_entry.id   AF-A0A3M1SDY1-F1
#
_cell.length_a   1.000
_cell.length_b   1.000
_cell.length_c   1.000
_cell.angle_alpha   90.00
_cell.angle_beta   90.00
_cell.angle_gamma   90.00
#
_symmetry.space_group_name_H-M   'P 1'
#
loop_
_entity.id
_entity.type
_entity.pdbx_description
1 polymer ?
#
loop_
_entity_poly.entity_id
_entity_poly.type
_entity_poly.pdbx_seq_one_letter_code
_entity_poly.pdbx_strand_id
1 'polypeptide(L)'
;MQVWGEGRGTPTLLRRIIVPVVVGSLFVCFAAASGRSVSAEEPPAINPFGPVHQERDDAVPGYVELSDGTIYYGKIYMTRDKRLKIYDESLKRQREIPLNRVSTIEAKVVKEWMEKEWRFKELALNEKQYTGRSYPTREYVHTITLDDGRKITGPLAELICVEAENMRSPGDRGTRLEPIRVILHKRDKGEFGEDLKSLVYVKLIKLGEEAYEEGKKKASASRRVPSRK
;
A
#
# COMPACT_ATOMS: atom_id res chain seq x y z
N MET A 1 7.13 50.54 -18.09
CA MET A 1 8.19 50.82 -17.10
C MET A 1 8.95 49.51 -16.88
N GLN A 2 10.19 49.46 -17.38
CA GLN A 2 11.22 48.45 -17.11
C GLN A 2 11.45 48.34 -15.58
N VAL A 3 11.99 47.24 -15.03
CA VAL A 3 13.44 47.01 -14.95
C VAL A 3 13.74 45.51 -14.76
N TRP A 4 14.59 45.02 -15.67
CA TRP A 4 15.40 43.80 -15.60
C TRP A 4 16.47 43.89 -14.51
N GLY A 5 16.78 42.77 -13.85
CA GLY A 5 17.95 42.64 -12.97
C GLY A 5 18.79 41.44 -13.35
N GLU A 6 19.75 41.65 -14.25
CA GLU A 6 20.94 40.81 -14.42
C GLU A 6 21.95 41.10 -13.31
N GLY A 7 22.80 40.12 -12.97
CA GLY A 7 24.17 40.47 -12.64
C GLY A 7 24.96 39.49 -11.77
N ARG A 8 25.94 38.84 -12.43
CA ARG A 8 27.35 38.60 -12.00
C ARG A 8 27.54 37.64 -10.81
N GLY A 9 28.29 36.53 -10.89
CA GLY A 9 29.51 36.25 -11.64
C GLY A 9 30.73 36.55 -10.78
N THR A 10 31.55 35.54 -10.42
CA THR A 10 33.03 35.56 -10.34
C THR A 10 33.62 34.29 -9.70
N PRO A 11 34.93 34.01 -9.93
CA PRO A 11 35.48 32.66 -10.06
C PRO A 11 36.63 32.35 -9.06
N THR A 12 37.41 31.30 -9.38
CA THR A 12 38.86 31.13 -9.14
C THR A 12 39.31 30.34 -7.91
N LEU A 13 40.19 29.35 -8.14
CA LEU A 13 41.53 29.15 -7.55
C LEU A 13 41.87 27.64 -7.50
N LEU A 14 42.73 27.11 -8.38
CA LEU A 14 44.20 27.16 -8.45
C LEU A 14 44.91 26.01 -7.71
N ARG A 15 45.80 25.35 -8.48
CA ARG A 15 47.09 24.72 -8.12
C ARG A 15 47.08 23.40 -7.36
N ARG A 16 47.72 22.38 -8.00
CA ARG A 16 49.16 22.15 -7.81
C ARG A 16 49.78 21.34 -8.95
N ILE A 17 50.92 21.85 -9.41
CA ILE A 17 51.91 21.27 -10.31
C ILE A 17 53.01 20.67 -9.41
N ILE A 18 53.46 19.44 -9.67
CA ILE A 18 54.83 18.98 -9.36
C ILE A 18 55.27 18.07 -10.51
N VAL A 19 56.43 18.41 -11.10
CA VAL A 19 57.17 17.69 -12.16
C VAL A 19 58.50 17.16 -11.54
N PRO A 20 59.45 16.52 -12.27
CA PRO A 20 59.86 15.12 -12.08
C PRO A 20 61.32 14.95 -11.59
N VAL A 21 61.75 13.76 -11.14
CA VAL A 21 63.19 13.37 -11.10
C VAL A 21 63.38 11.85 -11.28
N VAL A 22 63.66 11.48 -12.53
CA VAL A 22 64.79 10.69 -13.10
C VAL A 22 65.70 9.81 -12.19
N VAL A 23 65.73 8.52 -12.57
CA VAL A 23 66.85 7.54 -12.71
C VAL A 23 67.52 6.90 -11.48
N GLY A 24 67.36 5.58 -11.41
CA GLY A 24 68.49 4.64 -11.52
C GLY A 24 68.77 3.77 -10.30
N SER A 25 68.45 2.47 -10.39
CA SER A 25 69.42 1.41 -10.06
C SER A 25 68.91 0.02 -10.42
N LEU A 26 69.79 -0.74 -11.09
CA LEU A 26 69.70 -2.16 -11.41
C LEU A 26 69.71 -2.99 -10.13
N PHE A 27 68.75 -3.91 -9.95
CA PHE A 27 68.98 -5.13 -9.16
C PHE A 27 68.17 -6.29 -9.75
N VAL A 28 68.90 -7.34 -10.09
CA VAL A 28 68.45 -8.64 -10.57
C VAL A 28 68.10 -9.49 -9.34
N CYS A 29 66.94 -10.18 -9.36
CA CYS A 29 66.76 -11.59 -8.94
C CYS A 29 65.32 -11.93 -8.51
N PHE A 30 64.84 -13.05 -9.07
CA PHE A 30 63.95 -14.06 -8.49
C PHE A 30 62.45 -13.75 -8.21
N ALA A 31 61.64 -14.48 -8.97
CA ALA A 31 60.47 -15.25 -8.51
C ALA A 31 59.35 -14.50 -7.77
N ALA A 32 58.30 -14.17 -8.51
CA ALA A 32 56.97 -14.74 -8.31
C ALA A 32 56.11 -14.31 -9.49
N ALA A 33 55.54 -15.28 -10.21
CA ALA A 33 54.42 -15.03 -11.10
C ALA A 33 53.19 -14.70 -10.23
N SER A 34 53.18 -13.50 -9.65
CA SER A 34 51.99 -12.91 -9.07
C SER A 34 51.11 -12.50 -10.23
N GLY A 35 50.36 -13.48 -10.75
CA GLY A 35 49.29 -13.23 -11.69
C GLY A 35 48.40 -12.16 -11.09
N ARG A 36 48.48 -10.93 -11.63
CA ARG A 36 47.46 -9.92 -11.42
C ARG A 36 46.19 -10.52 -12.00
N SER A 37 45.39 -11.11 -11.13
CA SER A 37 43.98 -11.35 -11.40
C SER A 37 43.43 -9.96 -11.66
N VAL A 38 43.33 -9.60 -12.94
CA VAL A 38 42.44 -8.54 -13.37
C VAL A 38 41.08 -9.07 -12.95
N SER A 39 40.61 -8.64 -11.78
CA SER A 39 39.24 -8.84 -11.37
C SER A 39 38.43 -8.12 -12.43
N ALA A 40 38.01 -8.88 -13.45
CA ALA A 40 37.14 -8.41 -14.48
C ALA A 40 35.89 -7.96 -13.74
N GLU A 41 35.74 -6.65 -13.62
CA GLU A 41 34.55 -6.01 -13.07
C GLU A 41 33.39 -6.57 -13.89
N GLU A 42 32.55 -7.40 -13.27
CA GLU A 42 31.41 -7.98 -13.95
C GLU A 42 30.61 -6.84 -14.59
N PRO A 43 30.25 -6.93 -15.88
CA PRO A 43 29.51 -5.87 -16.53
C PRO A 43 28.28 -5.58 -15.68
N PRO A 44 27.96 -4.30 -15.42
CA PRO A 44 26.86 -3.93 -14.55
C PRO A 44 25.63 -4.70 -14.98
N ALA A 45 25.04 -5.44 -14.04
CA ALA A 45 23.93 -6.32 -14.32
C ALA A 45 22.82 -5.53 -15.02
N ILE A 46 22.69 -5.73 -16.33
CA ILE A 46 21.58 -5.20 -17.11
C ILE A 46 20.35 -5.86 -16.51
N ASN A 47 19.51 -5.06 -15.85
CA ASN A 47 18.24 -5.54 -15.35
C ASN A 47 17.36 -5.89 -16.57
N PRO A 48 17.12 -7.19 -16.87
CA PRO A 48 16.35 -7.58 -18.05
C PRO A 48 14.87 -7.20 -17.92
N PHE A 49 14.44 -6.75 -16.74
CA PHE A 49 13.08 -6.33 -16.45
C PHE A 49 12.87 -4.82 -16.62
N GLY A 50 13.93 -4.06 -16.97
CA GLY A 50 13.86 -2.61 -17.15
C GLY A 50 13.41 -1.85 -15.89
N PRO A 51 13.27 -0.52 -15.96
CA PRO A 51 12.55 0.22 -14.95
C PRO A 51 11.07 -0.21 -14.98
N VAL A 52 10.53 -0.64 -13.83
CA VAL A 52 9.14 -1.08 -13.71
C VAL A 52 8.20 0.12 -13.90
N HIS A 53 7.84 0.41 -15.14
CA HIS A 53 6.77 1.34 -15.49
C HIS A 53 5.46 0.55 -15.50
N GLN A 54 4.68 0.68 -14.44
CA GLN A 54 3.35 0.09 -14.38
C GLN A 54 2.38 1.11 -13.78
N GLU A 55 2.12 2.20 -14.51
CA GLU A 55 0.80 2.80 -14.38
C GLU A 55 -0.22 1.71 -14.74
N ARG A 56 -1.19 1.51 -13.86
CA ARG A 56 -2.18 0.46 -14.01
C ARG A 56 -3.42 1.04 -14.67
N ASP A 57 -3.71 0.60 -15.89
CA ASP A 57 -4.88 1.03 -16.65
C ASP A 57 -6.20 0.59 -16.00
N ASP A 58 -6.16 -0.49 -15.20
CA ASP A 58 -7.30 -1.02 -14.48
C ASP A 58 -7.55 -0.35 -13.11
N ALA A 59 -6.70 0.61 -12.73
CA ALA A 59 -6.87 1.35 -11.50
C ALA A 59 -7.91 2.45 -11.63
N VAL A 60 -8.85 2.47 -10.69
CA VAL A 60 -9.98 3.41 -10.68
C VAL A 60 -9.70 4.50 -9.63
N PRO A 61 -9.83 5.79 -9.96
CA PRO A 61 -9.68 6.85 -8.98
C PRO A 61 -10.76 6.73 -7.89
N GLY A 62 -10.43 7.09 -6.65
CA GLY A 62 -11.40 7.06 -5.56
C GLY A 62 -10.77 7.28 -4.19
N TYR A 63 -11.50 6.90 -3.14
CA TYR A 63 -10.98 6.89 -1.78
C TYR A 63 -11.52 5.72 -0.94
N VAL A 64 -10.74 5.39 0.09
CA VAL A 64 -11.06 4.44 1.15
C VAL A 64 -11.13 5.20 2.48
N GLU A 65 -12.22 5.03 3.20
CA GLU A 65 -12.43 5.53 4.57
C GLU A 65 -12.43 4.34 5.52
N LEU A 66 -11.54 4.41 6.51
CA LEU A 66 -11.43 3.44 7.59
C LEU A 66 -12.31 3.84 8.78
N SER A 67 -12.57 2.89 9.68
CA SER A 67 -13.41 3.10 10.86
C SER A 67 -12.83 4.07 11.88
N ASP A 68 -11.51 4.28 11.88
CA ASP A 68 -10.80 5.25 12.70
C ASP A 68 -10.90 6.69 12.15
N GLY A 69 -11.50 6.87 10.97
CA GLY A 69 -11.60 8.16 10.27
C GLY A 69 -10.40 8.46 9.36
N THR A 70 -9.44 7.55 9.24
CA THR A 70 -8.35 7.66 8.28
C THR A 70 -8.90 7.53 6.86
N ILE A 71 -8.44 8.41 5.96
CA ILE A 71 -8.87 8.46 4.57
C ILE A 71 -7.66 8.33 3.65
N TYR A 72 -7.71 7.35 2.74
CA TYR A 72 -6.75 7.19 1.66
C TYR A 72 -7.41 7.50 0.33
N TYR A 73 -6.96 8.54 -0.35
CA TYR A 73 -7.44 8.87 -1.70
C TYR A 73 -6.33 8.62 -2.73
N GLY A 74 -6.71 8.22 -3.93
CA GLY A 74 -5.77 7.91 -5.01
C GLY A 74 -6.34 6.90 -5.99
N LYS A 75 -5.45 6.10 -6.60
CA LYS A 75 -5.82 5.04 -7.55
C LYS A 75 -6.06 3.74 -6.79
N ILE A 76 -7.25 3.16 -6.95
CA ILE A 76 -7.70 1.94 -6.27
C ILE A 76 -7.77 0.81 -7.29
N TYR A 77 -7.21 -0.35 -6.94
CA TYR A 77 -7.21 -1.52 -7.81
C TYR A 77 -7.19 -2.82 -7.02
N MET A 78 -7.35 -3.93 -7.74
CA MET A 78 -7.25 -5.30 -7.22
C MET A 78 -6.08 -6.05 -7.86
N THR A 79 -5.92 -7.34 -7.61
CA THR A 79 -5.08 -8.18 -8.49
C THR A 79 -5.58 -8.07 -9.93
N ARG A 80 -4.67 -8.05 -10.92
CA ARG A 80 -5.04 -7.95 -12.35
C ARG A 80 -6.05 -9.04 -12.72
N ASP A 81 -7.01 -8.66 -13.58
CA ASP A 81 -8.10 -9.50 -14.07
C ASP A 81 -9.04 -10.09 -13.00
N LYS A 82 -8.85 -9.71 -11.72
CA LYS A 82 -9.70 -10.17 -10.63
C LYS A 82 -10.96 -9.32 -10.56
N ARG A 83 -12.09 -10.00 -10.40
CA ARG A 83 -13.42 -9.38 -10.21
C ARG A 83 -13.83 -9.50 -8.74
N LEU A 84 -14.62 -8.53 -8.27
CA LEU A 84 -15.24 -8.58 -6.95
C LEU A 84 -16.24 -9.73 -6.89
N LYS A 85 -16.00 -10.66 -5.97
CA LYS A 85 -16.85 -11.83 -5.72
C LYS A 85 -17.73 -11.57 -4.50
N ILE A 86 -19.01 -11.27 -4.72
CA ILE A 86 -20.00 -11.07 -3.65
C ILE A 86 -21.07 -12.16 -3.71
N TYR A 87 -21.46 -12.67 -2.55
CA TYR A 87 -22.64 -13.52 -2.44
C TYR A 87 -23.88 -12.63 -2.32
N ASP A 88 -24.75 -12.64 -3.32
CA ASP A 88 -25.98 -11.85 -3.34
C ASP A 88 -27.04 -12.56 -2.50
N GLU A 89 -27.40 -12.01 -1.34
CA GLU A 89 -28.36 -12.62 -0.42
C GLU A 89 -29.76 -12.71 -1.02
N SER A 90 -30.15 -11.76 -1.87
CA SER A 90 -31.48 -11.74 -2.50
C SER A 90 -31.61 -12.85 -3.54
N LEU A 91 -30.57 -13.08 -4.34
CA LEU A 91 -30.58 -14.08 -5.41
C LEU A 91 -30.00 -15.43 -4.97
N LYS A 92 -29.45 -15.51 -3.75
CA LYS A 92 -28.78 -16.69 -3.18
C LYS A 92 -27.72 -17.28 -4.11
N ARG A 93 -26.95 -16.42 -4.78
CA ARG A 93 -25.90 -16.83 -5.72
C ARG A 93 -24.71 -15.89 -5.68
N GLN A 94 -23.55 -16.41 -6.06
CA GLN A 94 -22.35 -15.60 -6.20
C GLN A 94 -22.39 -14.76 -7.49
N ARG A 95 -21.93 -13.52 -7.41
CA ARG A 95 -21.82 -12.59 -8.53
C ARG A 95 -20.40 -12.06 -8.65
N GLU A 96 -19.96 -11.88 -9.89
CA GLU A 96 -18.63 -11.36 -10.21
C GLU A 96 -18.73 -9.99 -10.90
N ILE A 97 -18.30 -8.95 -10.20
CA ILE A 97 -18.46 -7.55 -10.62
C ILE A 97 -17.07 -6.97 -10.89
N PRO A 98 -16.80 -6.40 -12.07
CA PRO A 98 -15.52 -5.73 -12.31
C PRO A 98 -15.48 -4.42 -11.52
N LEU A 99 -14.29 -4.04 -11.02
CA LEU A 99 -14.13 -2.90 -10.11
C LEU A 99 -14.61 -1.58 -10.74
N ASN A 100 -14.41 -1.41 -12.05
CA ASN A 100 -14.84 -0.23 -12.82
C ASN A 100 -16.37 -0.04 -12.93
N ARG A 101 -17.17 -1.04 -12.55
CA ARG A 101 -18.65 -0.95 -12.50
C ARG A 101 -19.18 -0.68 -11.10
N VAL A 102 -18.29 -0.62 -10.11
CA VAL A 102 -18.66 -0.32 -8.73
C VAL A 102 -18.52 1.18 -8.50
N SER A 103 -19.56 1.80 -7.96
CA SER A 103 -19.52 3.18 -7.49
C SER A 103 -19.13 3.24 -6.01
N THR A 104 -19.75 2.42 -5.18
CA THR A 104 -19.56 2.46 -3.72
C THR A 104 -19.57 1.06 -3.12
N ILE A 105 -18.72 0.81 -2.13
CA ILE A 105 -18.73 -0.37 -1.27
C ILE A 105 -18.83 0.11 0.17
N GLU A 106 -19.94 -0.19 0.84
CA GLU A 106 -20.16 0.13 2.25
C GLU A 106 -20.08 -1.15 3.07
N ALA A 107 -19.27 -1.15 4.14
CA ALA A 107 -19.21 -2.26 5.08
C ALA A 107 -20.05 -1.94 6.32
N LYS A 108 -20.98 -2.83 6.66
CA LYS A 108 -21.82 -2.72 7.85
C LYS A 108 -21.48 -3.85 8.81
N VAL A 109 -21.21 -3.49 10.05
CA VAL A 109 -21.01 -4.44 11.14
C VAL A 109 -22.36 -5.06 11.49
N VAL A 110 -22.46 -6.38 11.38
CA VAL A 110 -23.67 -7.13 11.73
C VAL A 110 -23.62 -7.58 13.18
N LYS A 111 -22.46 -8.06 13.61
CA LYS A 111 -22.29 -8.66 14.93
C LYS A 111 -20.86 -8.47 15.41
N GLU A 112 -20.73 -8.13 16.69
CA GLU A 112 -19.46 -8.00 17.40
C GLU A 112 -19.52 -8.76 18.71
N TRP A 113 -18.46 -9.48 19.05
CA TRP A 113 -18.38 -10.19 20.34
C TRP A 113 -16.93 -10.50 20.70
N MET A 114 -16.68 -10.73 21.98
CA MET A 114 -15.43 -11.31 22.47
C MET A 114 -15.54 -12.84 22.40
N GLU A 115 -14.77 -13.47 21.52
CA GLU A 115 -14.76 -14.92 21.37
C GLU A 115 -13.73 -15.53 22.33
N LYS A 116 -14.18 -16.49 23.15
CA LYS A 116 -13.29 -17.23 24.05
C LYS A 116 -12.52 -18.27 23.25
N GLU A 117 -11.21 -18.29 23.41
CA GLU A 117 -10.36 -19.31 22.82
C GLU A 117 -10.65 -20.67 23.48
N TRP A 118 -10.77 -21.69 22.64
CA TRP A 118 -10.96 -23.05 23.07
C TRP A 118 -10.11 -23.98 22.20
N ARG A 119 -9.74 -25.10 22.79
CA ARG A 119 -9.08 -26.22 22.12
C ARG A 119 -9.86 -27.50 22.46
N PHE A 120 -9.74 -28.52 21.63
CA PHE A 120 -10.21 -29.85 22.03
C PHE A 120 -9.36 -30.34 23.19
N LYS A 121 -10.00 -30.91 24.21
CA LYS A 121 -9.32 -31.47 25.38
C LYS A 121 -8.39 -32.63 24.99
N GLU A 122 -8.86 -33.49 24.09
CA GLU A 122 -8.12 -34.59 23.46
C GLU A 122 -8.53 -34.69 21.98
N LEU A 123 -7.64 -35.16 21.09
CA LEU A 123 -7.86 -35.18 19.64
C LEU A 123 -9.12 -35.95 19.20
N ALA A 124 -9.56 -36.94 19.98
CA ALA A 124 -10.70 -37.80 19.67
C ALA A 124 -11.97 -37.48 20.51
N LEU A 125 -11.90 -36.55 21.45
CA LEU A 125 -13.02 -36.18 22.31
C LEU A 125 -13.57 -34.81 21.90
N ASN A 126 -14.90 -34.73 21.72
CA ASN A 126 -15.62 -33.50 21.38
C ASN A 126 -15.81 -32.56 22.58
N GLU A 127 -14.94 -32.63 23.59
CA GLU A 127 -14.96 -31.74 24.76
C GLU A 127 -14.10 -30.50 24.50
N LYS A 128 -14.74 -29.32 24.57
CA LYS A 128 -14.05 -28.02 24.44
C LYS A 128 -13.45 -27.61 25.77
N GLN A 129 -12.15 -27.36 25.81
CA GLN A 129 -11.46 -26.75 26.95
C GLN A 129 -11.12 -25.29 26.61
N TYR A 130 -11.63 -24.36 27.41
CA TYR A 130 -11.35 -22.93 27.27
C TYR A 130 -9.99 -22.59 27.89
N THR A 131 -9.19 -21.77 27.20
CA THR A 131 -7.84 -21.38 27.66
C THR A 131 -7.86 -20.17 28.61
N GLY A 132 -9.01 -19.51 28.74
CA GLY A 132 -9.17 -18.27 29.50
C GLY A 132 -8.84 -17.00 28.70
N ARG A 133 -8.28 -17.13 27.49
CA ARG A 133 -8.03 -16.00 26.58
C ARG A 133 -9.27 -15.68 25.75
N SER A 134 -9.39 -14.43 25.34
CA SER A 134 -10.41 -13.98 24.40
C SER A 134 -9.83 -13.02 23.37
N TYR A 135 -10.46 -12.98 22.20
CA TYR A 135 -10.13 -12.06 21.13
C TYR A 135 -11.40 -11.40 20.58
N PRO A 136 -11.32 -10.16 20.12
CA PRO A 136 -12.44 -9.49 19.49
C PRO A 136 -12.73 -10.13 18.14
N THR A 137 -14.01 -10.36 17.84
CA THR A 137 -14.46 -10.88 16.55
C THR A 137 -15.61 -10.05 16.03
N ARG A 138 -15.60 -9.80 14.73
CA ARG A 138 -16.68 -9.07 14.05
C ARG A 138 -17.07 -9.73 12.73
N GLU A 139 -18.35 -9.60 12.41
CA GLU A 139 -18.91 -10.02 11.11
C GLU A 139 -19.46 -8.81 10.37
N TYR A 140 -19.18 -8.77 9.07
CA TYR A 140 -19.57 -7.66 8.20
C TYR A 140 -20.45 -8.16 7.05
N VAL A 141 -21.42 -7.33 6.71
CA VAL A 141 -22.18 -7.43 5.46
C VAL A 141 -21.86 -6.19 4.64
N HIS A 142 -21.61 -6.39 3.35
CA HIS A 142 -21.23 -5.34 2.45
C HIS A 142 -22.40 -4.97 1.55
N THR A 143 -22.56 -3.70 1.25
CA THR A 143 -23.49 -3.20 0.23
C THR A 143 -22.69 -2.54 -0.88
N ILE A 144 -22.72 -3.18 -2.05
CA ILE A 144 -22.11 -2.66 -3.27
C ILE A 144 -23.19 -1.87 -4.03
N THR A 145 -22.91 -0.63 -4.35
CA THR A 145 -23.71 0.18 -5.29
C THR A 145 -22.97 0.23 -6.62
N LEU A 146 -23.64 -0.17 -7.70
CA LEU A 146 -23.12 -0.14 -9.06
C LEU A 146 -23.24 1.25 -9.69
N ASP A 147 -22.59 1.45 -10.82
CA ASP A 147 -22.68 2.66 -11.67
C ASP A 147 -24.13 3.02 -12.06
N ASP A 148 -24.98 2.01 -12.29
CA ASP A 148 -26.41 2.18 -12.57
C ASP A 148 -27.31 2.39 -11.33
N GLY A 149 -26.71 2.47 -10.15
CA GLY A 149 -27.42 2.67 -8.88
C GLY A 149 -28.03 1.40 -8.27
N ARG A 150 -27.95 0.24 -8.92
CA ARG A 150 -28.37 -1.04 -8.32
C ARG A 150 -27.52 -1.36 -7.10
N LYS A 151 -28.16 -1.92 -6.08
CA LYS A 151 -27.51 -2.33 -4.83
C LYS A 151 -27.47 -3.85 -4.71
N ILE A 152 -26.33 -4.36 -4.28
CA ILE A 152 -26.11 -5.79 -4.02
C ILE A 152 -25.59 -5.90 -2.60
N THR A 153 -26.29 -6.66 -1.77
CA THR A 153 -25.95 -6.83 -0.36
C THR A 153 -25.57 -8.28 -0.08
N GLY A 154 -24.49 -8.45 0.68
CA GLY A 154 -24.09 -9.74 1.22
C GLY A 154 -22.62 -9.77 1.66
N PRO A 155 -22.12 -10.95 2.05
CA PRO A 155 -20.73 -11.08 2.49
C PRO A 155 -19.76 -10.95 1.32
N LEU A 156 -18.70 -10.19 1.53
CA LEU A 156 -17.60 -9.95 0.59
C LEU A 156 -16.28 -10.17 1.34
N ALA A 157 -15.32 -10.84 0.71
CA ALA A 157 -13.98 -11.01 1.23
C ALA A 157 -12.97 -10.76 0.11
N GLU A 158 -12.30 -9.62 0.13
CA GLU A 158 -11.46 -9.19 -1.00
C GLU A 158 -10.32 -8.27 -0.58
N LEU A 159 -9.20 -8.34 -1.31
CA LEU A 159 -8.04 -7.48 -1.11
C LEU A 159 -8.11 -6.28 -2.07
N ILE A 160 -8.07 -5.08 -1.52
CA ILE A 160 -8.03 -3.82 -2.26
C ILE A 160 -6.67 -3.17 -2.03
N CYS A 161 -6.06 -2.70 -3.12
CA CYS A 161 -4.82 -1.94 -3.08
C CYS A 161 -5.11 -0.47 -3.41
N VAL A 162 -4.47 0.44 -2.67
CA VAL A 162 -4.63 1.88 -2.84
C VAL A 162 -3.25 2.51 -3.04
N GLU A 163 -3.03 3.11 -4.20
CA GLU A 163 -1.92 4.04 -4.41
C GLU A 163 -2.30 5.39 -3.80
N ALA A 164 -2.02 5.55 -2.51
CA ALA A 164 -2.43 6.70 -1.73
C ALA A 164 -1.59 7.94 -2.03
N GLU A 165 -2.22 9.00 -2.54
CA GLU A 165 -1.53 10.23 -2.88
C GLU A 165 -1.24 11.12 -1.67
N ASN A 166 -2.07 11.05 -0.62
CA ASN A 166 -1.86 11.79 0.61
C ASN A 166 -0.61 11.37 1.40
N MET A 167 -0.07 10.19 1.12
CA MET A 167 1.18 9.72 1.70
C MET A 167 2.42 10.24 0.95
N ARG A 168 2.25 10.88 -0.21
CA ARG A 168 3.40 11.44 -0.95
C ARG A 168 3.90 12.71 -0.27
N SER A 169 5.21 12.76 -0.05
CA SER A 169 5.88 13.97 0.42
C SER A 169 5.76 15.08 -0.64
N PRO A 170 5.44 16.33 -0.26
CA PRO A 170 5.42 17.45 -1.19
C PRO A 170 6.79 17.61 -1.86
N GLY A 171 6.87 17.38 -3.17
CA GLY A 171 8.11 17.47 -3.95
C GLY A 171 8.69 16.13 -4.41
N ASP A 172 8.25 15.01 -3.84
CA ASP A 172 8.64 13.67 -4.27
C ASP A 172 7.71 13.17 -5.39
N ARG A 173 7.99 13.64 -6.61
CA ARG A 173 7.24 13.22 -7.82
C ARG A 173 7.77 11.93 -8.45
N GLY A 174 8.94 11.44 -8.02
CA GLY A 174 9.63 10.32 -8.65
C GLY A 174 9.51 9.00 -7.90
N THR A 175 9.33 9.02 -6.58
CA THR A 175 9.28 7.79 -5.78
C THR A 175 7.87 7.22 -5.75
N ARG A 176 7.66 6.06 -6.37
CA ARG A 176 6.40 5.31 -6.25
C ARG A 176 6.30 4.76 -4.83
N LEU A 177 5.26 5.16 -4.11
CA LEU A 177 4.96 4.60 -2.80
C LEU A 177 4.47 3.17 -2.93
N GLU A 178 4.80 2.35 -1.93
CA GLU A 178 4.19 1.04 -1.80
C GLU A 178 2.67 1.18 -1.63
N PRO A 179 1.87 0.48 -2.44
CA PRO A 179 0.41 0.54 -2.34
C PRO A 179 -0.06 0.03 -0.98
N ILE A 180 -0.99 0.76 -0.37
CA ILE A 180 -1.64 0.34 0.87
C ILE A 180 -2.56 -0.81 0.55
N ARG A 181 -2.42 -1.90 1.30
CA ARG A 181 -3.24 -3.11 1.16
C ARG A 181 -4.29 -3.10 2.26
N VAL A 182 -5.56 -3.03 1.87
CA VAL A 182 -6.70 -3.12 2.79
C VAL A 182 -7.54 -4.35 2.44
N ILE A 183 -7.99 -5.06 3.46
CA ILE A 183 -8.77 -6.28 3.29
C ILE A 183 -10.22 -5.98 3.70
N LEU A 184 -11.15 -6.31 2.79
CA LEU A 184 -12.56 -6.40 3.11
C LEU A 184 -12.78 -7.78 3.74
N HIS A 185 -13.16 -7.81 5.01
CA HIS A 185 -13.35 -9.04 5.77
C HIS A 185 -14.83 -9.42 5.81
N LYS A 186 -15.17 -10.66 5.48
CA LYS A 186 -16.49 -11.21 5.88
C LYS A 186 -16.56 -11.36 7.40
N ARG A 187 -15.49 -11.90 7.98
CA ARG A 187 -15.29 -12.05 9.42
C ARG A 187 -13.85 -11.65 9.72
N ASP A 188 -13.71 -10.83 10.74
CA ASP A 188 -12.42 -10.32 11.22
C ASP A 188 -12.21 -10.76 12.66
N LYS A 189 -10.97 -11.16 12.95
CA LYS A 189 -10.55 -11.68 14.25
C LYS A 189 -9.31 -10.92 14.67
N GLY A 190 -9.41 -10.26 15.81
CA GLY A 190 -8.27 -9.60 16.43
C GLY A 190 -7.32 -10.55 17.12
N GLU A 191 -6.30 -9.96 17.71
CA GLU A 191 -5.35 -10.67 18.54
C GLU A 191 -5.89 -10.88 19.97
N PHE A 192 -5.20 -11.72 20.73
CA PHE A 192 -5.58 -11.98 22.11
C PHE A 192 -5.34 -10.75 23.00
N GLY A 193 -6.34 -10.40 23.80
CA GLY A 193 -6.26 -9.25 24.71
C GLY A 193 -6.57 -7.90 24.06
N GLU A 194 -6.78 -7.85 22.75
CA GLU A 194 -7.31 -6.67 22.07
C GLU A 194 -8.78 -6.41 22.41
N ASP A 195 -9.22 -5.18 22.21
CA ASP A 195 -10.61 -4.78 22.42
C ASP A 195 -11.39 -4.69 21.10
N LEU A 196 -12.72 -4.61 21.22
CA LEU A 196 -13.57 -4.39 20.06
C LEU A 196 -13.40 -2.99 19.45
N LYS A 197 -12.52 -2.11 19.91
CA LYS A 197 -12.31 -0.78 19.31
C LYS A 197 -11.03 -0.73 18.50
N SER A 198 -10.04 -1.57 18.81
CA SER A 198 -8.75 -1.62 18.14
C SER A 198 -8.83 -2.20 16.73
N LEU A 199 -9.82 -3.05 16.40
CA LEU A 199 -9.94 -3.58 15.03
C LEU A 199 -10.40 -2.46 14.09
N VAL A 200 -9.47 -1.92 13.31
CA VAL A 200 -9.77 -0.95 12.27
C VAL A 200 -10.21 -1.70 11.02
N TYR A 201 -11.33 -1.28 10.44
CA TYR A 201 -11.89 -1.91 9.24
C TYR A 201 -12.16 -0.87 8.17
N VAL A 202 -12.28 -1.34 6.93
CA VAL A 202 -12.74 -0.50 5.81
C VAL A 202 -14.23 -0.26 5.96
N LYS A 203 -14.60 0.99 6.23
CA LYS A 203 -15.99 1.38 6.42
C LYS A 203 -16.66 1.70 5.09
N LEU A 204 -15.95 2.40 4.21
CA LEU A 204 -16.48 2.89 2.94
C LEU A 204 -15.38 2.96 1.88
N ILE A 205 -15.68 2.49 0.68
CA ILE A 205 -14.90 2.73 -0.53
C ILE A 205 -15.82 3.44 -1.52
N LYS A 206 -15.39 4.57 -2.06
CA LYS A 206 -16.05 5.20 -3.21
C LYS A 206 -15.09 5.29 -4.38
N LEU A 207 -15.59 5.00 -5.57
CA LEU A 207 -14.85 4.96 -6.82
C LEU A 207 -15.41 5.99 -7.80
N GLY A 208 -14.56 6.49 -8.68
CA GLY A 208 -14.85 7.55 -9.65
C GLY A 208 -14.10 8.85 -9.35
N GLU A 209 -14.02 9.72 -10.37
CA GLU A 209 -13.33 11.01 -10.27
C GLU A 209 -13.96 11.94 -9.22
N GLU A 210 -15.29 11.97 -9.15
CA GLU A 210 -16.01 12.74 -8.14
C GLU A 210 -15.68 12.28 -6.72
N ALA A 211 -15.54 10.96 -6.54
CA ALA A 211 -15.15 10.37 -5.27
C ALA A 211 -13.72 10.75 -4.92
N TYR A 212 -12.78 10.70 -5.87
CA TYR A 212 -11.40 11.11 -5.64
C TYR A 212 -11.31 12.57 -5.13
N GLU A 213 -12.03 13.50 -5.76
CA GLU A 213 -12.08 14.90 -5.32
C GLU A 213 -12.75 15.06 -3.94
N GLU A 214 -13.81 14.29 -3.65
CA GLU A 214 -14.42 14.23 -2.31
C GLU A 214 -13.40 13.75 -1.26
N GLY A 215 -12.68 12.67 -1.55
CA GLY A 215 -11.68 12.07 -0.68
C GLY A 215 -10.53 13.03 -0.37
N LYS A 216 -10.05 13.76 -1.39
CA LYS A 216 -9.03 14.81 -1.25
C LYS A 216 -9.49 15.93 -0.33
N LYS A 217 -10.73 16.41 -0.48
CA LYS A 217 -11.32 17.41 0.42
C LYS A 217 -11.44 16.89 1.84
N LYS A 218 -11.98 15.69 2.05
CA LYS A 218 -12.13 15.09 3.38
C LYS A 218 -10.80 14.85 4.09
N ALA A 219 -9.79 14.34 3.38
CA ALA A 219 -8.46 14.14 3.93
C ALA A 219 -7.81 15.47 4.36
N SER A 220 -8.02 16.54 3.58
CA SER A 220 -7.54 17.88 3.95
C SER A 220 -8.24 18.46 5.19
N ALA A 221 -9.52 18.17 5.37
CA ALA A 221 -10.30 18.60 6.53
C ALA A 221 -9.94 17.82 7.80
N SER A 222 -9.78 16.50 7.69
CA SER A 222 -9.38 15.62 8.80
C SER A 222 -8.04 16.05 9.41
N ARG A 223 -7.06 16.43 8.57
CA ARG A 223 -5.74 16.92 9.02
C ARG A 223 -5.78 18.21 9.83
N ARG A 224 -6.86 19.01 9.72
CA ARG A 224 -7.03 20.28 10.43
C ARG A 224 -7.66 20.14 11.81
N VAL A 225 -8.30 19.00 12.10
CA VAL A 225 -8.90 18.77 13.41
C VAL A 225 -7.82 18.13 14.29
N PRO A 226 -7.20 18.86 15.24
CA PRO A 226 -6.28 18.23 16.17
C PRO A 226 -7.04 17.17 16.95
N SER A 227 -6.48 15.95 17.01
CA SER A 227 -7.06 14.88 17.81
C SER A 227 -7.21 15.39 19.25
N ARG A 228 -8.45 15.56 19.70
CA ARG A 228 -8.76 15.80 21.11
C ARG A 228 -8.31 14.55 21.85
N LYS A 229 -7.18 14.66 22.54
CA LYS A 229 -6.70 13.64 23.49
C LYS A 229 -7.68 13.49 24.64
#